data_AF-A0A1B8ZUT5-F1
#
_entry.id   AF-A0A1B8ZUT5-F1
#
_cell.length_a   1.000
_cell.length_b   1.000
_cell.length_c   1.000
_cell.angle_alpha   90.00
_cell.angle_beta   90.00
_cell.angle_gamma   90.00
#
_symmetry.space_group_name_H-M   'P 1'
#
loop_
_entity.id
_entity.type
_entity.pdbx_description
1 polymer ?
#
loop_
_entity_poly.entity_id
_entity_poly.type
_entity_poly.pdbx_seq_one_letter_code
_entity_poly.pdbx_strand_id
1 'polypeptide(L)'
;MKKYLFIFTLIYIQCLSQEQIKVSHVSQHDNFIEVGIHMDKPTDKFNLIRLDTLTVTGNQKNILKENKEYPLNYGYNNGMTLVRRYDIPEKHSKNVTIKGVIQYFTPSKSNGSYIDAGKLKNIKLNTNLVSKAFTDKYPKLYFSIIDSAAINKVFPDLKVNNEKIDFKSYDIMYAYRDGSPQKLTYFINDNPDPGYNNMILEDSKTGIVYKLVRLKQNMSPSEKDQIHVELMIENENAVRKIPFELKDISVAEK
;
A
#
# COMPACT_ATOMS: atom_id res chain seq x y z
N MET A 1 14.84 -49.81 -5.25
CA MET A 1 14.84 -48.79 -4.17
C MET A 1 14.85 -47.40 -4.77
N LYS A 2 14.12 -46.45 -4.16
CA LYS A 2 14.02 -45.00 -4.45
C LYS A 2 13.10 -44.58 -5.60
N LYS A 3 11.79 -44.80 -5.42
CA LYS A 3 10.70 -44.04 -6.08
C LYS A 3 9.86 -43.30 -5.02
N TYR A 4 10.49 -42.44 -4.21
CA TYR A 4 9.77 -41.55 -3.29
C TYR A 4 10.59 -40.28 -3.06
N LEU A 5 10.60 -39.36 -4.01
CA LEU A 5 11.12 -38.01 -3.76
C LEU A 5 10.52 -36.95 -4.69
N PHE A 6 9.20 -36.99 -4.91
CA PHE A 6 8.51 -35.95 -5.71
C PHE A 6 7.17 -35.48 -5.13
N ILE A 7 6.87 -35.80 -3.85
CA ILE A 7 5.59 -35.42 -3.21
C ILE A 7 5.78 -34.31 -2.15
N PHE A 8 7.01 -34.04 -1.69
CA PHE A 8 7.24 -33.03 -0.65
C PHE A 8 7.46 -31.58 -1.14
N THR A 9 7.56 -31.34 -2.45
CA THR A 9 7.68 -29.99 -3.01
C THR A 9 6.34 -29.31 -3.30
N LEU A 10 5.22 -30.02 -3.16
CA LEU A 10 3.86 -29.47 -3.37
C LEU A 10 3.24 -28.82 -2.12
N ILE A 11 3.90 -28.89 -0.95
CA ILE A 11 3.29 -28.53 0.34
C ILE A 11 3.58 -27.08 0.78
N TYR A 12 4.36 -26.29 0.02
CA TYR A 12 4.70 -24.91 0.43
C TYR A 12 4.36 -23.81 -0.58
N ILE A 13 3.44 -24.07 -1.49
CA ILE A 13 2.74 -22.97 -2.16
C ILE A 13 1.44 -22.82 -1.40
N GLN A 14 1.37 -21.85 -0.48
CA GLN A 14 0.08 -21.30 -0.07
C GLN A 14 -0.55 -20.69 -1.34
N CYS A 15 -1.17 -21.55 -2.15
CA CYS A 15 -1.97 -21.15 -3.28
C CYS A 15 -3.22 -20.52 -2.68
N LEU A 16 -3.14 -19.22 -2.42
CA LEU A 16 -4.32 -18.40 -2.28
C LEU A 16 -5.12 -18.60 -3.57
N SER A 17 -6.20 -19.35 -3.46
CA SER A 17 -7.09 -19.70 -4.56
C SER A 17 -8.21 -18.68 -4.64
N GLN A 18 -8.87 -18.59 -5.79
CA GLN A 18 -10.10 -17.81 -5.95
C GLN A 18 -11.14 -18.14 -4.86
N GLU A 19 -11.12 -19.36 -4.30
CA GLU A 19 -12.07 -19.85 -3.29
C GLU A 19 -12.02 -19.09 -1.96
N GLN A 20 -10.94 -18.36 -1.71
CA GLN A 20 -10.80 -17.51 -0.52
C GLN A 20 -11.40 -16.11 -0.72
N ILE A 21 -11.81 -15.76 -1.94
CA ILE A 21 -12.42 -14.48 -2.27
C ILE A 21 -13.93 -14.63 -2.17
N LYS A 22 -14.53 -13.94 -1.19
CA LYS A 22 -15.96 -13.99 -0.88
C LYS A 22 -16.58 -12.61 -0.98
N VAL A 23 -17.88 -12.55 -1.26
CA VAL A 23 -18.64 -11.32 -1.05
C VAL A 23 -18.86 -11.15 0.45
N SER A 24 -18.45 -10.02 1.03
CA SER A 24 -18.87 -9.66 2.40
C SER A 24 -20.29 -9.14 2.39
N HIS A 25 -20.61 -8.25 1.46
CA HIS A 25 -21.94 -7.67 1.28
C HIS A 25 -22.11 -7.07 -0.10
N VAL A 26 -23.37 -7.01 -0.55
CA VAL A 26 -23.81 -6.10 -1.60
C VAL A 26 -25.06 -5.40 -1.09
N SER A 27 -25.02 -4.08 -0.98
CA SER A 27 -26.11 -3.28 -0.43
C SER A 27 -26.42 -2.08 -1.30
N GLN A 28 -27.69 -1.86 -1.62
CA GLN A 28 -28.18 -0.65 -2.26
C GLN A 28 -28.55 0.37 -1.18
N HIS A 29 -28.01 1.56 -1.33
CA HIS A 29 -28.36 2.78 -0.59
C HIS A 29 -29.07 3.76 -1.52
N ASP A 30 -29.58 4.87 -0.99
CA ASP A 30 -30.30 5.90 -1.77
C ASP A 30 -29.54 6.45 -2.98
N ASN A 31 -28.20 6.49 -2.90
CA ASN A 31 -27.35 7.10 -3.93
C ASN A 31 -26.28 6.17 -4.54
N PHE A 32 -26.11 4.95 -4.04
CA PHE A 32 -25.10 4.02 -4.56
C PHE A 32 -25.38 2.57 -4.20
N ILE A 33 -24.76 1.65 -4.94
CA ILE A 33 -24.61 0.24 -4.56
C ILE A 33 -23.20 0.04 -4.01
N GLU A 34 -23.10 -0.49 -2.79
CA GLU A 34 -21.84 -0.85 -2.15
C GLU A 34 -21.57 -2.34 -2.30
N VAL A 35 -20.37 -2.67 -2.79
CA VAL A 35 -19.89 -4.05 -2.91
C VAL A 35 -18.66 -4.20 -2.04
N GLY A 36 -18.76 -5.08 -1.04
CA GLY A 36 -17.65 -5.49 -0.20
C GLY A 36 -17.14 -6.87 -0.60
N ILE A 37 -15.83 -6.96 -0.81
CA ILE A 37 -15.11 -8.22 -1.06
C ILE A 37 -14.27 -8.54 0.18
N HIS A 38 -14.41 -9.77 0.67
CA HIS A 38 -13.63 -10.33 1.76
C HIS A 38 -12.63 -11.35 1.21
N MET A 39 -11.44 -11.37 1.79
CA MET A 39 -10.43 -12.40 1.51
C MET A 39 -9.68 -12.72 2.80
N ASP A 40 -9.55 -14.02 3.08
CA ASP A 40 -8.76 -14.50 4.22
C ASP A 40 -7.28 -14.12 4.01
N LYS A 41 -6.72 -13.36 4.95
CA LYS A 41 -5.33 -12.87 4.87
C LYS A 41 -4.38 -13.85 5.56
N PRO A 42 -3.20 -14.13 5.01
CA PRO A 42 -2.10 -14.69 5.79
C PRO A 42 -1.60 -13.68 6.82
N THR A 43 -1.16 -14.17 7.97
CA THR A 43 -0.85 -13.37 9.17
C THR A 43 0.44 -12.53 9.07
N ASP A 44 1.22 -12.72 8.00
CA ASP A 44 2.49 -12.01 7.83
C ASP A 44 2.30 -10.52 7.52
N LYS A 45 3.12 -9.66 8.15
CA LYS A 45 3.18 -8.20 7.90
C LYS A 45 3.53 -7.87 6.46
N PHE A 46 4.23 -8.77 5.78
CA PHE A 46 4.71 -8.61 4.40
C PHE A 46 3.61 -8.78 3.36
N ASN A 47 2.54 -9.51 3.67
CA ASN A 47 1.55 -9.84 2.66
C ASN A 47 0.51 -8.72 2.53
N LEU A 48 0.52 -8.05 1.38
CA LEU A 48 -0.37 -6.93 1.13
C LEU A 48 -1.36 -7.24 0.00
N ILE A 49 -2.65 -6.99 0.25
CA ILE A 49 -3.74 -7.31 -0.67
C ILE A 49 -4.42 -6.04 -1.13
N ARG A 50 -4.69 -5.94 -2.44
CA ARG A 50 -5.53 -4.86 -2.98
C ARG A 50 -6.41 -5.36 -4.13
N LEU A 51 -7.48 -4.62 -4.38
CA LEU A 51 -8.34 -4.83 -5.52
C LEU A 51 -7.82 -4.02 -6.71
N ASP A 52 -7.33 -4.72 -7.74
CA ASP A 52 -6.83 -4.13 -9.00
C ASP A 52 -8.01 -3.68 -9.86
N THR A 53 -8.95 -4.59 -10.09
CA THR A 53 -10.17 -4.32 -10.86
C THR A 53 -11.38 -4.95 -10.18
N LEU A 54 -12.53 -4.28 -10.29
CA LEU A 54 -13.83 -4.81 -9.90
C LEU A 54 -14.87 -4.30 -10.89
N THR A 55 -15.54 -5.22 -11.56
CA THR A 55 -16.61 -4.98 -12.52
C THR A 55 -17.85 -5.64 -11.96
N VAL A 56 -18.93 -4.87 -11.85
CA VAL A 56 -20.22 -5.37 -11.38
C VAL A 56 -21.22 -5.28 -12.52
N THR A 57 -21.87 -6.39 -12.81
CA THR A 57 -22.80 -6.54 -13.91
C THR A 57 -24.18 -6.88 -13.35
N GLY A 58 -25.18 -6.06 -13.66
CA GLY A 58 -26.57 -6.33 -13.31
C GLY A 58 -27.16 -7.52 -14.08
N ASN A 59 -28.32 -7.99 -13.65
CA ASN A 59 -29.07 -9.08 -14.29
C ASN A 59 -29.41 -8.81 -15.78
N GLN A 60 -29.50 -7.55 -16.20
CA GLN A 60 -29.71 -7.16 -17.61
C GLN A 60 -28.40 -7.05 -18.40
N LYS A 61 -27.29 -7.59 -17.87
CA LYS A 61 -25.94 -7.50 -18.44
C LYS A 61 -25.39 -6.07 -18.55
N ASN A 62 -26.02 -5.10 -17.91
CA ASN A 62 -25.52 -3.73 -17.80
C ASN A 62 -24.36 -3.69 -16.80
N ILE A 63 -23.24 -3.07 -17.19
CA ILE A 63 -22.10 -2.84 -16.31
C ILE A 63 -22.42 -1.63 -15.44
N LEU A 64 -22.35 -1.78 -14.12
CA LEU A 64 -22.52 -0.67 -13.20
C LEU A 64 -21.29 0.24 -13.26
N LYS A 65 -21.52 1.54 -13.27
CA LYS A 65 -20.46 2.55 -13.30
C LYS A 65 -19.89 2.74 -11.90
N GLU A 66 -18.59 2.58 -11.75
CA GLU A 66 -17.91 2.84 -10.47
C GLU A 66 -18.05 4.31 -10.10
N ASN A 67 -18.56 4.56 -8.89
CA ASN A 67 -18.63 5.91 -8.32
C ASN A 67 -17.27 6.26 -7.70
N LYS A 68 -16.53 7.14 -8.37
CA LYS A 68 -15.19 7.57 -7.97
C LYS A 68 -15.18 8.85 -7.12
N GLU A 69 -16.33 9.47 -6.86
CA GLU A 69 -16.42 10.70 -6.06
C GLU A 69 -16.07 10.45 -4.58
N TYR A 70 -16.15 9.20 -4.12
CA TYR A 70 -15.77 8.78 -2.77
C TYR A 70 -14.66 7.73 -2.82
N PRO A 71 -13.42 8.09 -3.19
CA PRO A 71 -12.32 7.15 -3.21
C PRO A 71 -12.00 6.74 -1.77
N LEU A 72 -12.32 5.49 -1.41
CA LEU A 72 -11.77 4.91 -0.19
C LEU A 72 -10.28 4.67 -0.40
N ASN A 73 -9.48 5.26 0.50
CA ASN A 73 -8.01 5.22 0.52
C ASN A 73 -7.45 3.83 0.19
N TYR A 74 -6.77 3.73 -0.94
CA TYR A 74 -6.01 2.55 -1.35
C TYR A 74 -4.65 2.55 -0.66
N GLY A 75 -4.65 2.44 0.67
CA GLY A 75 -3.52 1.86 1.39
C GLY A 75 -3.56 0.35 1.19
N TYR A 76 -2.40 -0.29 1.18
CA TYR A 76 -2.33 -1.72 1.42
C TYR A 76 -3.01 -2.00 2.76
N ASN A 77 -4.22 -2.53 2.70
CA ASN A 77 -5.04 -2.70 3.89
C ASN A 77 -4.59 -3.98 4.58
N ASN A 78 -4.43 -3.95 5.90
CA ASN A 78 -4.15 -5.14 6.71
C ASN A 78 -5.34 -6.13 6.78
N GLY A 79 -6.25 -6.13 5.78
CA GLY A 79 -7.59 -6.76 5.84
C GLY A 79 -8.54 -5.92 6.69
N MET A 80 -9.86 -5.89 6.45
CA MET A 80 -10.73 -7.08 6.37
C MET A 80 -11.74 -7.07 5.21
N THR A 81 -12.03 -5.91 4.61
CA THR A 81 -13.02 -5.79 3.54
C THR A 81 -12.58 -4.73 2.54
N LEU A 82 -12.56 -5.08 1.26
CA LEU A 82 -12.30 -4.15 0.16
C LEU A 82 -13.64 -3.69 -0.38
N VAL A 83 -13.92 -2.40 -0.28
CA VAL A 83 -15.20 -1.83 -0.66
C VAL A 83 -15.09 -1.01 -1.95
N ARG A 84 -16.10 -1.13 -2.80
CA ARG A 84 -16.34 -0.27 -3.96
C ARG A 84 -17.78 0.17 -4.01
N ARG A 85 -18.00 1.36 -4.56
CA ARG A 85 -19.33 1.94 -4.75
C ARG A 85 -19.61 2.13 -6.22
N TYR A 86 -20.86 1.94 -6.60
CA TYR A 86 -21.35 2.04 -7.95
C TYR A 86 -22.58 2.92 -8.00
N ASP A 87 -22.74 3.66 -9.09
CA ASP A 87 -23.95 4.44 -9.34
C ASP A 87 -25.17 3.53 -9.38
N ILE A 88 -26.31 4.02 -8.91
CA ILE A 88 -27.56 3.29 -8.97
C ILE A 88 -27.99 3.14 -10.43
N PRO A 89 -28.24 1.91 -10.92
CA PRO A 89 -28.75 1.72 -12.27
C PRO A 89 -30.20 2.23 -12.37
N GLU A 90 -30.58 2.74 -13.55
CA GLU A 90 -31.96 3.16 -13.84
C GLU A 90 -33.01 2.06 -13.60
N LYS A 91 -32.58 0.79 -13.62
CA LYS A 91 -33.41 -0.37 -13.29
C LYS A 91 -32.78 -1.16 -12.15
N HIS A 92 -33.55 -1.35 -11.08
CA HIS A 92 -33.12 -2.12 -9.91
C HIS A 92 -32.67 -3.53 -10.29
N SER A 93 -31.45 -3.87 -9.90
CA SER A 93 -30.86 -5.19 -10.10
C SER A 93 -31.04 -6.00 -8.82
N LYS A 94 -31.91 -7.01 -8.85
CA LYS A 94 -32.08 -7.93 -7.70
C LYS A 94 -30.80 -8.72 -7.41
N ASN A 95 -30.08 -9.10 -8.47
CA ASN A 95 -28.84 -9.85 -8.40
C ASN A 95 -27.78 -9.19 -9.29
N VAL A 96 -26.52 -9.38 -8.92
CA VAL A 96 -25.34 -8.94 -9.70
C VAL A 96 -24.33 -10.07 -9.86
N THR A 97 -23.56 -9.99 -10.94
CA THR A 97 -22.32 -10.76 -11.13
C THR A 97 -21.13 -9.84 -10.90
N ILE A 98 -20.16 -10.30 -10.13
CA ILE A 98 -18.96 -9.53 -9.76
C ILE A 98 -17.75 -10.24 -10.36
N LYS A 99 -16.98 -9.50 -11.16
CA LYS A 99 -15.71 -9.97 -11.74
C LYS A 99 -14.60 -9.04 -11.28
N GLY A 100 -13.42 -9.57 -11.02
CA GLY A 100 -12.31 -8.72 -10.63
C GLY A 100 -10.98 -9.43 -10.63
N VAL A 101 -9.95 -8.66 -10.27
CA VAL A 101 -8.60 -9.14 -10.05
C VAL A 101 -8.13 -8.64 -8.71
N ILE A 102 -7.76 -9.57 -7.82
CA ILE A 102 -7.02 -9.25 -6.60
C ILE A 102 -5.53 -9.25 -6.93
N GLN A 103 -4.82 -8.22 -6.50
CA GLN A 103 -3.37 -8.19 -6.47
C GLN A 103 -2.90 -8.56 -5.07
N TYR A 104 -2.08 -9.61 -5.05
CA TYR A 104 -1.39 -10.08 -3.86
C TYR A 104 0.09 -9.76 -4.00
N PHE A 105 0.59 -8.92 -3.11
CA PHE A 105 1.98 -8.51 -3.09
C PHE A 105 2.73 -9.27 -1.99
N THR A 106 3.71 -10.07 -2.41
CA THR A 106 4.60 -10.84 -1.54
C THR A 106 6.02 -10.27 -1.65
N PRO A 107 6.40 -9.33 -0.79
CA PRO A 107 7.68 -8.70 -0.84
C PRO A 107 8.78 -9.70 -0.45
N SER A 108 9.90 -9.72 -1.17
CA SER A 108 11.05 -10.56 -0.83
C SER A 108 12.37 -9.94 -1.31
N LYS A 109 13.48 -10.33 -0.67
CA LYS A 109 14.81 -9.89 -1.13
C LYS A 109 15.13 -10.51 -2.50
N SER A 110 14.69 -11.74 -2.75
CA SER A 110 15.03 -12.49 -3.98
C SER A 110 14.35 -11.95 -5.24
N ASN A 111 13.15 -11.40 -5.12
CA ASN A 111 12.46 -10.73 -6.24
C ASN A 111 12.68 -9.20 -6.25
N GLY A 112 13.60 -8.70 -5.39
CA GLY A 112 13.98 -7.30 -5.30
C GLY A 112 12.91 -6.35 -4.76
N SER A 113 11.77 -6.87 -4.27
CA SER A 113 10.67 -6.04 -3.78
C SER A 113 10.73 -5.72 -2.29
N TYR A 114 11.74 -6.21 -1.57
CA TYR A 114 11.97 -5.93 -0.16
C TYR A 114 13.41 -5.48 0.09
N ILE A 115 13.56 -4.36 0.79
CA ILE A 115 14.85 -3.80 1.21
C ILE A 115 14.79 -3.60 2.72
N ASP A 116 15.67 -4.29 3.42
CA ASP A 116 15.94 -4.05 4.83
C ASP A 116 17.08 -3.04 4.92
N ALA A 117 16.76 -1.76 5.18
CA ALA A 117 17.76 -0.71 5.32
C ALA A 117 18.46 -0.77 6.70
N GLY A 118 17.93 -1.56 7.63
CA GLY A 118 18.48 -1.73 8.96
C GLY A 118 18.20 -0.55 9.88
N LYS A 119 19.05 -0.41 10.91
CA LYS A 119 18.91 0.61 11.96
C LYS A 119 19.38 1.97 11.47
N LEU A 120 18.72 3.03 11.92
CA LEU A 120 18.96 4.41 11.49
C LEU A 120 20.45 4.82 11.57
N LYS A 121 21.16 4.42 12.64
CA LYS A 121 22.59 4.71 12.81
C LYS A 121 23.49 4.13 11.70
N ASN A 122 23.03 3.09 11.01
CA ASN A 122 23.76 2.39 9.95
C ASN A 122 23.30 2.84 8.55
N ILE A 123 22.25 3.66 8.45
CA ILE A 123 21.72 4.13 7.17
C ILE A 123 22.50 5.37 6.73
N LYS A 124 22.98 5.34 5.49
CA LYS A 124 23.62 6.50 4.88
C LYS A 124 22.56 7.55 4.53
N LEU A 125 22.57 8.66 5.26
CA LEU A 125 21.64 9.77 5.05
C LEU A 125 21.82 10.44 3.68
N ASN A 126 20.75 11.04 3.18
CA ASN A 126 20.67 11.82 1.94
C ASN A 126 21.09 11.03 0.68
N THR A 127 20.93 9.70 0.71
CA THR A 127 21.16 8.84 -0.45
C THR A 127 19.90 8.07 -0.82
N ASN A 128 19.70 7.78 -2.10
CA ASN A 128 18.57 6.98 -2.54
C ASN A 128 18.79 5.52 -2.10
N LEU A 129 17.89 5.03 -1.27
CA LEU A 129 17.91 3.66 -0.73
C LEU A 129 17.25 2.65 -1.68
N VAL A 130 16.57 3.13 -2.72
CA VAL A 130 16.09 2.28 -3.81
C VAL A 130 17.29 1.84 -4.64
N SER A 131 17.41 0.54 -4.90
CA SER A 131 18.56 0.01 -5.63
C SER A 131 18.63 0.53 -7.06
N LYS A 132 19.85 0.60 -7.62
CA LYS A 132 20.07 1.05 -9.00
C LYS A 132 19.30 0.22 -10.01
N ALA A 133 19.23 -1.10 -9.81
CA ALA A 133 18.47 -2.00 -10.67
C ALA A 133 16.99 -1.60 -10.82
N PHE A 134 16.37 -1.03 -9.77
CA PHE A 134 15.00 -0.52 -9.85
C PHE A 134 14.94 0.88 -10.46
N THR A 135 15.85 1.77 -10.08
CA THR A 135 15.84 3.15 -10.58
C THR A 135 16.23 3.26 -12.05
N ASP A 136 16.96 2.29 -12.60
CA ASP A 136 17.22 2.20 -14.04
C ASP A 136 15.92 1.90 -14.83
N LYS A 137 15.02 1.05 -14.29
CA LYS A 137 13.70 0.75 -14.90
C LYS A 137 12.65 1.81 -14.56
N TYR A 138 12.72 2.37 -13.36
CA TYR A 138 11.74 3.30 -12.79
C TYR A 138 12.45 4.53 -12.20
N PRO A 139 12.94 5.45 -13.06
CA PRO A 139 13.82 6.55 -12.64
C PRO A 139 13.14 7.59 -11.72
N LYS A 140 11.81 7.57 -11.65
CA LYS A 140 11.05 8.44 -10.73
C LYS A 140 11.02 7.90 -9.30
N LEU A 141 11.23 6.60 -9.10
CA LEU A 141 11.17 5.96 -7.80
C LEU A 141 12.32 6.44 -6.92
N TYR A 142 11.99 6.96 -5.74
CA TYR A 142 12.97 7.53 -4.83
C TYR A 142 12.53 7.31 -3.39
N PHE A 143 13.47 6.92 -2.54
CA PHE A 143 13.30 6.94 -1.09
C PHE A 143 14.64 7.23 -0.43
N SER A 144 14.67 8.14 0.54
CA SER A 144 15.86 8.48 1.29
C SER A 144 15.52 8.82 2.73
N ILE A 145 16.34 8.36 3.68
CA ILE A 145 16.41 8.98 4.99
C ILE A 145 17.28 10.23 4.86
N ILE A 146 16.79 11.36 5.37
CA ILE A 146 17.41 12.66 5.18
C ILE A 146 17.67 13.35 6.51
N ASP A 147 18.59 14.31 6.50
CA ASP A 147 18.86 15.17 7.65
C ASP A 147 18.19 16.55 7.53
N SER A 148 18.29 17.31 8.61
CA SER A 148 17.77 18.67 8.69
C SER A 148 18.41 19.65 7.69
N ALA A 149 19.65 19.40 7.25
CA ALA A 149 20.33 20.27 6.31
C ALA A 149 19.76 20.08 4.90
N ALA A 150 19.43 18.85 4.52
CA ALA A 150 18.74 18.55 3.27
C ALA A 150 17.35 19.23 3.20
N ILE A 151 16.55 19.17 4.28
CA ILE A 151 15.26 19.87 4.35
C ILE A 151 15.44 21.39 4.22
N ASN A 152 16.35 21.98 5.02
CA ASN A 152 16.60 23.43 4.99
C ASN A 152 17.03 23.94 3.61
N LYS A 153 17.72 23.12 2.82
CA LYS A 153 18.12 23.49 1.46
C LYS A 153 16.92 23.60 0.51
N VAL A 154 15.91 22.75 0.69
CA VAL A 154 14.70 22.71 -0.16
C VAL A 154 13.68 23.74 0.31
N PHE A 155 13.54 23.91 1.63
CA PHE A 155 12.58 24.80 2.27
C PHE A 155 13.25 25.80 3.22
N PRO A 156 14.10 26.72 2.72
CA PRO A 156 14.92 27.61 3.56
C PRO A 156 14.10 28.60 4.41
N ASP A 157 12.95 29.03 3.90
CA ASP A 157 12.11 30.06 4.48
C ASP A 157 10.86 29.51 5.19
N LEU A 158 10.79 28.19 5.41
CA LEU A 158 9.61 27.55 5.98
C LEU A 158 9.40 27.97 7.44
N LYS A 159 8.18 28.46 7.72
CA LYS A 159 7.72 28.89 9.03
C LYS A 159 6.33 28.33 9.33
N VAL A 160 6.06 28.04 10.60
CA VAL A 160 4.73 27.70 11.12
C VAL A 160 4.41 28.72 12.20
N ASN A 161 3.25 29.37 12.13
CA ASN A 161 2.86 30.43 13.05
C ASN A 161 3.92 31.55 13.18
N ASN A 162 4.54 31.93 12.06
CA ASN A 162 5.66 32.88 11.97
C ASN A 162 6.96 32.47 12.68
N GLU A 163 7.04 31.27 13.24
CA GLU A 163 8.24 30.72 13.85
C GLU A 163 8.99 29.81 12.88
N LYS A 164 10.33 29.89 12.89
CA LYS A 164 11.17 28.98 12.11
C LYS A 164 11.11 27.59 12.73
N ILE A 165 10.88 26.59 11.90
CA ILE A 165 10.81 25.20 12.37
C ILE A 165 12.22 24.72 12.74
N ASP A 166 12.36 24.14 13.93
CA ASP A 166 13.53 23.34 14.28
C ASP A 166 13.37 21.90 13.75
N PHE A 167 13.92 21.63 12.57
CA PHE A 167 13.90 20.29 12.00
C PHE A 167 14.68 19.25 12.81
N LYS A 168 15.59 19.66 13.71
CA LYS A 168 16.30 18.71 14.57
C LYS A 168 15.40 18.12 15.65
N SER A 169 14.25 18.75 15.92
CA SER A 169 13.25 18.27 16.86
C SER A 169 12.44 17.04 16.38
N TYR A 170 12.70 16.55 15.16
CA TYR A 170 12.09 15.34 14.63
C TYR A 170 13.00 14.12 14.81
N ASP A 171 12.38 12.98 15.10
CA ASP A 171 13.09 11.73 15.38
C ASP A 171 13.64 11.12 14.09
N ILE A 172 12.87 11.17 13.01
CA ILE A 172 13.28 10.71 11.69
C ILE A 172 12.68 11.60 10.61
N MET A 173 13.44 11.81 9.54
CA MET A 173 12.98 12.52 8.35
C MET A 173 13.30 11.67 7.14
N TYR A 174 12.35 11.58 6.22
CA TYR A 174 12.54 10.86 4.97
C TYR A 174 11.87 11.60 3.81
N ALA A 175 12.42 11.38 2.62
CA ALA A 175 11.89 11.88 1.38
C ALA A 175 11.57 10.72 0.46
N TYR A 176 10.45 10.80 -0.23
CA TYR A 176 10.03 9.77 -1.18
C TYR A 176 9.33 10.37 -2.38
N ARG A 177 9.37 9.63 -3.48
CA ARG A 177 8.58 9.87 -4.68
C ARG A 177 8.23 8.54 -5.31
N ASP A 178 6.94 8.32 -5.49
CA ASP A 178 6.46 7.16 -6.24
C ASP A 178 6.67 7.39 -7.74
N GLY A 179 6.92 6.31 -8.48
CA GLY A 179 6.85 6.33 -9.94
C GLY A 179 5.52 5.74 -10.37
N SER A 180 4.81 6.33 -11.32
CA SER A 180 3.72 5.57 -11.96
C SER A 180 4.34 4.44 -12.80
N PRO A 181 3.93 3.15 -12.67
CA PRO A 181 2.91 2.56 -11.79
C PRO A 181 3.39 1.91 -10.46
N GLN A 182 4.66 2.05 -10.08
CA GLN A 182 5.26 1.43 -8.89
C GLN A 182 4.99 2.21 -7.60
N LYS A 183 4.28 1.57 -6.68
CA LYS A 183 4.10 2.10 -5.33
C LYS A 183 5.26 1.68 -4.43
N LEU A 184 5.77 2.64 -3.66
CA LEU A 184 6.68 2.38 -2.56
C LEU A 184 5.88 2.31 -1.25
N THR A 185 6.12 1.26 -0.47
CA THR A 185 5.66 1.17 0.91
C THR A 185 6.90 1.15 1.80
N TYR A 186 6.88 1.89 2.90
CA TYR A 186 7.99 1.90 3.86
C TYR A 186 7.43 1.57 5.23
N PHE A 187 8.27 1.03 6.10
CA PHE A 187 7.95 0.75 7.49
C PHE A 187 9.04 1.34 8.37
N ILE A 188 8.63 2.07 9.40
CA ILE A 188 9.52 2.56 10.44
C ILE A 188 9.10 1.88 11.74
N ASN A 189 9.97 1.06 12.32
CA ASN A 189 9.63 0.18 13.44
C ASN A 189 8.32 -0.60 13.18
N ASP A 190 8.25 -1.32 12.06
CA ASP A 190 7.09 -2.11 11.64
C ASP A 190 5.78 -1.33 11.42
N ASN A 191 5.83 0.00 11.37
CA ASN A 191 4.65 0.84 11.14
C ASN A 191 4.75 1.62 9.81
N PRO A 192 3.79 1.47 8.89
CA PRO A 192 3.77 2.19 7.60
C PRO A 192 3.29 3.65 7.71
N ASP A 193 2.66 4.03 8.81
CA ASP A 193 2.32 5.41 9.13
C ASP A 193 2.73 5.75 10.58
N PRO A 194 4.05 5.88 10.82
CA PRO A 194 4.59 6.00 12.16
C PRO A 194 4.43 7.41 12.72
N GLY A 195 4.32 7.50 14.05
CA GLY A 195 4.53 8.73 14.81
C GLY A 195 3.28 9.53 15.19
N TYR A 196 3.54 10.70 15.77
CA TYR A 196 2.57 11.70 16.20
C TYR A 196 3.06 13.09 15.76
N ASN A 197 2.16 14.04 15.55
CA ASN A 197 2.50 15.42 15.15
C ASN A 197 3.47 15.48 13.95
N ASN A 198 3.20 14.65 12.95
CA ASN A 198 3.99 14.58 11.73
C ASN A 198 3.79 15.82 10.87
N MET A 199 4.83 16.22 10.15
CA MET A 199 4.76 17.24 9.12
C MET A 199 5.04 16.63 7.76
N ILE A 200 4.22 16.98 6.78
CA ILE A 200 4.37 16.57 5.38
C ILE A 200 4.57 17.84 4.56
N LEU A 201 5.65 17.85 3.78
CA LEU A 201 6.00 18.94 2.87
C LEU A 201 6.15 18.36 1.47
N GLU A 202 5.74 19.09 0.45
CA GLU A 202 5.87 18.66 -0.94
C GLU A 202 6.66 19.71 -1.72
N ASP A 203 7.72 19.26 -2.40
CA ASP A 203 8.43 20.09 -3.36
C ASP A 203 7.72 20.01 -4.72
N SER A 204 6.95 21.06 -5.04
CA SER A 204 6.20 21.16 -6.30
C SER A 204 7.07 21.08 -7.55
N LYS A 205 8.38 21.38 -7.47
CA LYS A 205 9.29 21.33 -8.62
C LYS A 205 9.68 19.90 -8.96
N THR A 206 9.91 19.06 -7.96
CA THR A 206 10.43 17.69 -8.14
C THR A 206 9.38 16.61 -7.92
N GLY A 207 8.25 16.96 -7.30
CA GLY A 207 7.21 16.04 -6.84
C GLY A 207 7.67 15.16 -5.69
N ILE A 208 8.74 15.53 -4.98
CA ILE A 208 9.24 14.78 -3.82
C ILE A 208 8.43 15.20 -2.59
N VAL A 209 7.95 14.21 -1.86
CA VAL A 209 7.29 14.39 -0.57
C VAL A 209 8.30 14.15 0.53
N TYR A 210 8.33 15.06 1.49
CA TYR A 210 9.19 15.04 2.67
C TYR A 210 8.31 14.84 3.89
N LYS A 211 8.60 13.82 4.69
CA LYS A 211 7.88 13.51 5.92
C LYS A 211 8.82 13.58 7.11
N LEU A 212 8.46 14.45 8.05
CA LEU A 212 9.19 14.70 9.28
C LEU A 212 8.36 14.14 10.43
N VAL A 213 8.92 13.17 11.16
CA VAL A 213 8.17 12.30 12.07
C VAL A 213 8.72 12.39 13.48
N ARG A 214 7.83 12.54 14.46
CA ARG A 214 8.11 12.29 15.87
C ARG A 214 7.51 10.94 16.25
N LEU A 215 8.33 10.05 16.77
CA LEU A 215 7.94 8.68 17.13
C LEU A 215 7.64 8.56 18.61
N LYS A 216 8.40 9.24 19.47
CA LYS A 216 8.22 9.18 20.93
C LYS A 216 8.53 10.54 21.56
N GLN A 217 7.83 10.91 22.64
CA GLN A 217 8.23 12.07 23.44
C GLN A 217 9.53 11.76 24.19
N ASN A 218 10.47 12.71 24.19
CA ASN A 218 11.76 12.59 24.87
C ASN A 218 12.58 11.36 24.46
N MET A 219 12.57 11.03 23.16
CA MET A 219 13.41 9.96 22.61
C MET A 219 14.89 10.28 22.83
N SER A 220 15.62 9.35 23.44
CA SER A 220 17.06 9.48 23.59
C SER A 220 17.79 9.25 22.26
N PRO A 221 19.02 9.79 22.08
CA PRO A 221 19.82 9.52 20.88
C PRO A 221 20.05 8.03 20.62
N SER A 222 20.26 7.23 21.67
CA SER A 222 20.47 5.77 21.53
C SER A 222 19.21 5.04 21.08
N GLU A 223 18.02 5.47 21.51
CA GLU A 223 16.75 4.95 21.01
C GLU A 223 16.54 5.33 19.54
N LYS A 224 16.84 6.58 19.18
CA LYS A 224 16.78 7.07 17.79
C LYS A 224 17.68 6.24 16.87
N ASP A 225 18.88 5.90 17.32
CA ASP A 225 19.81 5.03 16.59
C ASP A 225 19.26 3.62 16.34
N GLN A 226 18.30 3.14 17.16
CA GLN A 226 17.69 1.82 16.99
C GLN A 226 16.49 1.81 16.04
N ILE A 227 16.01 2.96 15.56
CA ILE A 227 14.87 3.02 14.64
C ILE A 227 15.16 2.15 13.40
N HIS A 228 14.31 1.18 13.13
CA HIS A 228 14.45 0.25 12.01
C HIS A 228 13.66 0.74 10.80
N VAL A 229 14.26 0.64 9.61
CA VAL A 229 13.67 1.10 8.36
C VAL A 229 13.65 -0.04 7.36
N GLU A 230 12.47 -0.30 6.80
CA GLU A 230 12.24 -1.28 5.75
C GLU A 230 11.50 -0.63 4.58
N LEU A 231 11.80 -1.08 3.36
CA LEU A 231 11.12 -0.64 2.14
C LEU A 231 10.58 -1.83 1.39
N MET A 232 9.41 -1.65 0.80
CA MET A 232 8.80 -2.57 -0.12
C MET A 232 8.49 -1.83 -1.43
N ILE A 233 8.87 -2.45 -2.54
CA ILE A 233 8.72 -1.88 -3.87
C ILE A 233 7.86 -2.84 -4.68
N GLU A 234 6.68 -2.39 -5.06
CA GLU A 234 5.81 -3.19 -5.89
C GLU A 234 6.45 -3.44 -7.26
N ASN A 235 6.56 -4.71 -7.66
CA ASN A 235 7.03 -5.08 -8.99
C ASN A 235 6.35 -6.36 -9.50
N GLU A 236 6.47 -6.61 -10.80
CA GLU A 236 5.79 -7.72 -11.50
C GLU A 236 6.16 -9.10 -10.93
N ASN A 237 7.38 -9.28 -10.42
CA ASN A 237 7.84 -10.55 -9.84
C ASN A 237 7.34 -10.78 -8.41
N ALA A 238 6.85 -9.73 -7.75
CA ALA A 238 6.34 -9.76 -6.39
C ALA A 238 4.82 -9.70 -6.31
N VAL A 239 4.15 -9.43 -7.44
CA VAL A 239 2.69 -9.30 -7.53
C VAL A 239 2.10 -10.51 -8.22
N ARG A 240 1.31 -11.28 -7.48
CA ARG A 240 0.43 -12.29 -8.04
C ARG A 240 -0.95 -11.68 -8.29
N LYS A 241 -1.46 -11.84 -9.51
CA LYS A 241 -2.84 -11.48 -9.87
C LYS A 241 -3.74 -12.71 -9.79
N ILE A 242 -4.83 -12.61 -9.05
CA ILE A 242 -5.82 -13.67 -8.88
C ILE A 242 -7.14 -13.17 -9.46
N PRO A 243 -7.53 -13.59 -10.68
CA PRO A 243 -8.84 -13.26 -11.21
C PRO A 243 -9.92 -14.02 -10.43
N PHE A 244 -11.10 -13.42 -10.34
CA PHE A 244 -12.26 -14.06 -9.73
C PHE A 244 -13.58 -13.66 -10.41
N GLU A 245 -14.56 -14.55 -10.31
CA GLU A 245 -15.94 -14.34 -10.72
C GLU A 245 -16.88 -14.90 -9.65
N LEU A 246 -17.81 -14.07 -9.18
CA LEU A 246 -18.85 -14.40 -8.21
C LEU A 246 -20.20 -14.09 -8.86
N LYS A 247 -21.04 -15.10 -9.05
CA LYS A 247 -22.31 -14.99 -9.78
C LYS A 247 -23.50 -14.96 -8.84
N ASP A 248 -24.61 -14.42 -9.34
CA ASP A 248 -25.92 -14.48 -8.70
C ASP A 248 -25.96 -13.94 -7.26
N ILE A 249 -25.25 -12.84 -7.03
CA ILE A 249 -25.15 -12.21 -5.71
C ILE A 249 -26.36 -11.29 -5.50
N SER A 250 -27.19 -11.58 -4.52
CA SER A 250 -28.35 -10.76 -4.15
C SER A 250 -27.93 -9.38 -3.65
N VAL A 251 -28.63 -8.34 -4.10
CA VAL A 251 -28.48 -6.97 -3.62
C VAL A 251 -29.46 -6.74 -2.48
N ALA A 252 -28.97 -6.46 -1.28
CA ALA A 252 -29.80 -6.10 -0.14
C ALA A 252 -30.19 -4.62 -0.19
N GLU A 253 -31.47 -4.30 -0.04
CA GLU A 253 -31.93 -2.91 0.13
C GLU A 253 -31.72 -2.49 1.60
N LYS A 254 -31.17 -1.30 1.83
CA LYS A 254 -30.92 -0.72 3.16
C LYS A 254 -31.56 0.65 3.30
#